data_AF-A0A2A2D3R7-F1
#
_entry.id   AF-A0A2A2D3R7-F1
#
_cell.length_a   1.000
_cell.length_b   1.000
_cell.length_c   1.000
_cell.angle_alpha   90.00
_cell.angle_beta   90.00
_cell.angle_gamma   90.00
#
_symmetry.space_group_name_H-M   'P 1'
#
loop_
_entity.id
_entity.type
_entity.pdbx_description
1 polymer ?
#
loop_
_entity_poly.entity_id
_entity_poly.type
_entity_poly.pdbx_seq_one_letter_code
_entity_poly.pdbx_strand_id
1 'polypeptide(L)'
;MLYRVRSTRKAIDQDEITALYAWAPGSCFRCAAVGADTTKLDVIDTPIGDRYEIRACRRCVIDLEGERRWHAERCETDYAPGGLGAV
;
A
#
# COMPACT_ATOMS: atom_id res chain seq x y z
N MET A 1 -2.30 22.79 -27.18
CA MET A 1 -2.74 21.43 -27.55
C MET A 1 -2.13 20.47 -26.54
N LEU A 2 -2.83 20.14 -25.45
CA LEU A 2 -2.30 19.27 -24.40
C LEU A 2 -2.65 17.83 -24.75
N TYR A 3 -1.65 17.03 -25.14
CA TYR A 3 -1.80 15.61 -25.36
C TYR A 3 -2.07 14.93 -24.01
N ARG A 4 -3.33 14.52 -23.79
CA ARG A 4 -3.72 13.67 -22.66
C ARG A 4 -3.30 12.25 -23.02
N VAL A 5 -2.10 11.84 -22.62
CA VAL A 5 -1.65 10.45 -22.73
C VAL A 5 -2.61 9.61 -21.88
N ARG A 6 -3.59 8.97 -22.54
CA ARG A 6 -4.43 7.97 -21.89
C ARG A 6 -3.53 6.78 -21.61
N SER A 7 -3.03 6.70 -20.38
CA SER A 7 -2.42 5.49 -19.83
C SER A 7 -3.42 4.35 -20.01
N THR A 8 -3.09 3.37 -20.84
CA THR A 8 -3.88 2.15 -21.11
C THR A 8 -3.75 1.11 -19.99
N ARG A 9 -3.14 1.48 -18.85
CA ARG A 9 -2.99 0.56 -17.71
C ARG A 9 -4.37 0.31 -17.10
N LYS A 10 -4.77 -0.97 -17.01
CA LYS A 10 -5.94 -1.40 -16.23
C LYS A 10 -5.80 -0.81 -14.83
N ALA A 11 -6.70 0.08 -14.42
CA ALA A 11 -6.69 0.65 -13.08
C ALA A 11 -6.77 -0.48 -12.04
N ILE A 12 -6.09 -0.33 -10.91
CA ILE A 12 -6.31 -1.19 -9.75
C ILE A 12 -7.73 -0.95 -9.25
N ASP A 13 -8.46 -2.02 -8.98
CA ASP A 13 -9.76 -1.94 -8.33
C ASP A 13 -9.56 -1.69 -6.83
N GLN A 14 -10.05 -0.54 -6.36
CA GLN A 14 -9.83 -0.09 -4.99
C GLN A 14 -10.56 -0.95 -3.96
N ASP A 15 -11.75 -1.44 -4.30
CA ASP A 15 -12.58 -2.21 -3.39
C ASP A 15 -12.02 -3.63 -3.25
N GLU A 16 -11.57 -4.22 -4.37
CA GLU A 16 -10.87 -5.51 -4.37
C GLU A 16 -9.61 -5.46 -3.51
N ILE A 17 -8.75 -4.46 -3.71
CA ILE A 17 -7.53 -4.30 -2.91
C ILE A 17 -7.87 -4.11 -1.43
N THR A 18 -8.83 -3.23 -1.12
CA THR A 18 -9.16 -2.92 0.29
C THR A 18 -9.70 -4.16 1.03
N ALA A 19 -10.42 -5.04 0.33
CA ALA A 19 -10.96 -6.28 0.89
C ALA A 19 -9.89 -7.31 1.30
N LEU A 20 -8.65 -7.20 0.78
CA LEU A 20 -7.55 -8.13 1.08
C LEU A 20 -6.85 -7.86 2.42
N TYR A 21 -7.18 -6.77 3.12
CA TYR A 21 -6.50 -6.36 4.35
C TYR A 21 -7.42 -6.28 5.56
N ALA A 22 -6.82 -6.46 6.74
CA ALA A 22 -7.48 -6.24 8.02
C ALA A 22 -7.26 -4.79 8.50
N TRP A 23 -8.35 -4.08 8.76
CA TRP A 23 -8.32 -2.66 9.13
C TRP A 23 -8.58 -2.48 10.62
N ALA A 24 -7.83 -1.57 11.24
CA ALA A 24 -8.07 -1.09 12.59
C ALA A 24 -7.69 0.40 12.70
N PRO A 25 -8.31 1.16 13.61
CA PRO A 25 -7.93 2.55 13.86
C PRO A 25 -6.45 2.67 14.22
N GLY A 26 -5.77 3.66 13.63
CA GLY A 26 -4.35 3.89 13.87
C GLY A 26 -3.81 5.12 13.15
N SER A 27 -2.47 5.21 13.09
CA SER A 27 -1.77 6.29 12.40
C SER A 27 -1.13 5.78 11.12
N CYS A 28 -1.35 6.49 10.02
CA CYS A 28 -0.73 6.16 8.74
C CYS A 28 0.69 6.71 8.69
N PHE A 29 1.69 5.84 8.53
CA PHE A 29 3.09 6.25 8.43
C PHE A 29 3.37 7.13 7.20
N ARG A 30 2.66 6.90 6.09
CA ARG A 30 2.93 7.55 4.81
C ARG A 30 2.34 8.95 4.68
N CYS A 31 1.12 9.17 5.18
CA CYS A 31 0.44 10.48 5.06
C CYS A 31 0.19 11.17 6.41
N ALA A 32 0.70 10.61 7.51
CA ALA A 32 0.55 11.13 8.87
C ALA A 32 -0.91 11.29 9.35
N ALA A 33 -1.89 10.66 8.69
CA ALA A 33 -3.27 10.67 9.15
C ALA A 33 -3.38 9.92 10.49
N VAL A 34 -3.95 10.57 11.50
CA VAL A 34 -4.13 10.03 12.86
C VAL A 34 -5.59 9.60 13.06
N GLY A 35 -5.80 8.43 13.65
CA GLY A 35 -7.14 7.90 13.92
C GLY A 35 -7.88 7.38 12.69
N ALA A 36 -7.17 7.14 11.59
CA ALA A 36 -7.75 6.58 10.36
C ALA A 36 -7.83 5.05 10.43
N ASP A 37 -8.68 4.43 9.62
CA ASP A 37 -8.63 2.99 9.38
C ASP A 37 -7.31 2.64 8.67
N THR A 38 -6.49 1.84 9.35
CA THR A 38 -5.18 1.42 8.88
C THR A 38 -5.00 -0.09 8.94
N THR A 39 -4.28 -0.64 7.98
CA THR A 39 -3.79 -2.01 8.04
C THR A 39 -2.34 -2.03 8.45
N LYS A 40 -1.93 -3.10 9.13
CA LYS A 40 -0.53 -3.36 9.47
C LYS A 40 0.20 -3.80 8.21
N LEU A 41 1.33 -3.15 7.94
CA LEU A 41 2.22 -3.51 6.83
C LEU A 41 3.47 -4.22 7.33
N ASP A 42 4.01 -3.81 8.47
CA ASP A 42 5.23 -4.42 8.98
C ASP A 42 5.44 -4.07 10.45
N VAL A 43 6.56 -4.53 11.01
CA VAL A 43 7.06 -4.14 12.31
C VAL A 43 8.54 -3.80 12.23
N ILE A 44 8.92 -2.65 12.78
CA ILE A 44 10.31 -2.25 12.96
C ILE A 44 10.71 -2.48 14.41
N ASP A 45 11.78 -3.24 14.60
CA ASP A 45 12.50 -3.33 15.87
C ASP A 45 13.66 -2.34 15.88
N THR A 46 13.77 -1.53 16.93
CA THR A 46 14.87 -0.57 17.08
C THR A 46 16.04 -1.19 17.83
N PRO A 47 17.27 -0.65 17.67
CA PRO A 47 18.45 -1.14 18.40
C PRO A 47 18.33 -1.09 19.93
N ILE A 48 17.47 -0.22 20.46
CA ILE A 48 17.20 -0.07 21.91
C ILE A 48 16.10 -1.01 22.42
N GLY A 49 15.53 -1.85 21.54
CA GLY A 49 14.53 -2.85 21.89
C GLY A 49 13.07 -2.43 21.73
N ASP A 50 12.79 -1.19 21.31
CA ASP A 50 11.42 -0.78 21.02
C ASP A 50 10.92 -1.40 19.73
N ARG A 51 9.62 -1.73 19.71
CA ARG A 51 8.93 -2.36 18.57
C ARG A 51 7.78 -1.49 18.08
N TYR A 52 7.82 -1.08 16.81
CA TYR A 52 6.84 -0.18 16.20
C TYR A 52 6.13 -0.84 15.03
N GLU A 53 4.79 -0.83 15.04
CA GLU A 53 4.03 -1.27 13.86
C GLU A 53 4.07 -0.20 12.76
N ILE A 54 4.44 -0.59 11.55
CA ILE A 54 4.21 0.23 10.37
C ILE A 54 2.78 -0.02 9.91
N ARG A 55 1.97 1.04 9.86
CA ARG A 55 0.56 0.96 9.45
C ARG A 55 0.24 1.99 8.36
N ALA A 56 -0.60 1.62 7.40
CA ALA A 56 -1.02 2.51 6.32
C ALA A 56 -2.54 2.59 6.20
N CYS A 57 -3.06 3.77 5.86
CA CYS A 57 -4.49 3.95 5.58
C CYS A 57 -4.87 3.44 4.19
N ARG A 58 -6.18 3.27 3.94
CA ARG A 58 -6.73 2.74 2.67
C ARG A 58 -6.14 3.41 1.43
N ARG A 59 -6.11 4.75 1.39
CA ARG A 59 -5.54 5.51 0.26
C ARG A 59 -4.08 5.12 0.01
N CYS A 60 -3.27 5.13 1.06
CA CYS A 60 -1.84 4.84 0.94
C CYS A 60 -1.57 3.38 0.60
N VAL A 61 -2.43 2.44 1.00
CA VAL A 61 -2.34 1.03 0.57
C VAL A 61 -2.61 0.90 -0.92
N ILE A 62 -3.65 1.56 -1.44
CA ILE A 62 -3.95 1.56 -2.89
C ILE A 62 -2.78 2.15 -3.68
N ASP A 63 -2.21 3.27 -3.22
CA ASP A 63 -1.04 3.88 -3.86
C ASP A 63 0.17 2.93 -3.86
N LEU A 64 0.46 2.30 -2.72
CA LEU A 64 1.54 1.32 -2.57
C LEU A 64 1.35 0.09 -3.46
N GLU A 65 0.12 -0.44 -3.56
CA GLU A 65 -0.20 -1.55 -4.47
C GLU A 65 -0.03 -1.14 -5.93
N GLY A 66 -0.40 0.10 -6.28
CA GLY A 66 -0.14 0.69 -7.59
C GLY A 66 1.35 0.75 -7.92
N GLU A 67 2.18 1.15 -6.95
CA GLU A 67 3.64 1.17 -7.06
C GLU A 67 4.22 -0.24 -7.21
N ARG A 68 3.78 -1.22 -6.40
CA ARG A 68 4.20 -2.63 -6.50
C ARG A 68 3.89 -3.22 -7.86
N ARG A 69 2.66 -3.01 -8.35
CA ARG A 69 2.26 -3.46 -9.68
C ARG A 69 3.10 -2.81 -10.77
N TRP A 70 3.30 -1.49 -10.71
CA TRP A 70 4.12 -0.78 -11.68
C TRP A 70 5.58 -1.26 -11.68
N HIS A 71 6.13 -1.56 -10.50
CA HIS A 71 7.46 -2.13 -10.38
C HIS A 71 7.54 -3.51 -11.02
N ALA A 72 6.57 -4.39 -10.74
CA ALA A 72 6.49 -5.72 -11.33
C ALA A 72 6.39 -5.68 -12.87
N GLU A 73 5.53 -4.80 -13.41
CA GLU A 73 5.42 -4.55 -14.85
C GLU A 73 6.76 -4.12 -15.48
N ARG A 74 7.57 -3.32 -14.77
CA ARG A 74 8.87 -2.84 -15.26
C ARG A 74 10.00 -3.85 -15.13
N CYS A 75 9.90 -4.75 -14.18
CA CYS A 75 10.90 -5.77 -13.90
C CYS A 75 10.57 -7.10 -14.54
N GLU A 76 9.46 -7.20 -15.30
CA GLU A 76 8.95 -8.43 -15.90
C GLU A 76 8.75 -9.53 -14.85
N THR A 77 8.27 -9.14 -13.66
CA THR A 77 7.93 -10.06 -12.58
C THR A 77 6.43 -10.13 -12.35
N ASP A 78 5.97 -11.22 -11.73
CA ASP A 78 4.56 -11.40 -11.41
C ASP A 78 4.11 -10.47 -10.26
N TYR A 79 2.95 -9.85 -10.46
CA TYR A 79 2.28 -9.06 -9.43
C TYR A 79 1.14 -9.86 -8.80
N ALA A 80 1.15 -9.97 -7.47
CA ALA A 80 0.04 -10.47 -6.68
C ALA A 80 -0.46 -9.38 -5.69
N PRO A 81 -1.75 -9.02 -5.73
CA PRO A 81 -2.34 -8.06 -4.80
C PRO A 81 -2.39 -8.62 -3.37
N GLY A 82 -2.51 -7.75 -2.37
CA GLY A 82 -2.62 -8.17 -0.96
C GLY A 82 -1.28 -8.55 -0.31
N GLY A 83 -0.18 -8.53 -1.05
CA GLY A 83 1.14 -8.90 -0.55
C GLY A 83 1.89 -7.81 0.23
N LEU A 84 1.32 -6.62 0.43
CA LEU A 84 1.92 -5.62 1.31
C LEU A 84 1.95 -6.15 2.75
N GLY A 85 3.16 -6.37 3.27
CA GLY A 85 3.36 -6.94 4.60
C GLY A 85 3.28 -8.46 4.69
N ALA A 86 3.20 -9.14 3.54
CA ALA A 86 3.52 -10.56 3.48
C ALA A 86 5.04 -10.71 3.56
N VAL A 87 5.51 -11.52 4.51
CA VAL A 87 6.92 -11.86 4.73
C VAL A 87 7.32 -12.98 3.79
#